data_AF-A0A9E3I0V2-F1
#
_entry.id   AF-A0A9E3I0V2-F1
#
_cell.length_a   1.000
_cell.length_b   1.000
_cell.length_c   1.000
_cell.angle_alpha   90.00
_cell.angle_beta   90.00
_cell.angle_gamma   90.00
#
_symmetry.space_group_name_H-M   'P 1'
#
loop_
_entity.id
_entity.type
_entity.pdbx_description
1 polymer ?
#
loop_
_entity_poly.entity_id
_entity_poly.type
_entity_poly.pdbx_seq_one_letter_code
_entity_poly.pdbx_strand_id
1 'polypeptide(L)'
;MKHRETLDASLRSFCLFKHVLLLLAIGFVTFVPRARSEDETAEVVFHGRMLAPQYPGSSENVPMAAVYCFGSADGPDRQAIAFRTWETHPAGWYRLAGPAGTYSFLFSAPAGFVRPLILTNQPLKSGDNVNRDLTPTFDYADFYQGAWDEKPASDYFQTFEAKGNSITRVGFKLATDGVDGPGPLGQNMLLSIHKKTDGTPDKWPQVGPAATVLNVDCGGAKNYWWCAGWDSGQVLTKPGNVYAVHLKAETYTASLQAFWRKAQAGQSDCYRLGKAGTTGWQGRRLCMAVSSDSDGLVVPYNKRVQKKFVEFAGFEKSWSQTYVAQGKGLAGVILYAATSGVQPSLMKQRAKVSVRRGGPGGEIVGTEKIAIGNGNYTGDASWGVFGVSFAPGEVPLEPGRKYAIEFESIENYDTLHGFVNIKGMVSDDKPGFNPYRKVPPDDYKRGTAYRKCTDKQAFDLDMQIVEYRSDAKH
;
A
#
# COMPACT_ATOMS: atom_id res chain seq x y z
N MET A 1 35.71 -22.72 63.81
CA MET A 1 35.47 -23.81 62.83
C MET A 1 35.92 -23.25 61.48
N LYS A 2 36.91 -23.87 60.79
CA LYS A 2 36.71 -24.83 59.68
C LYS A 2 35.86 -24.23 58.53
N HIS A 3 36.33 -24.07 57.30
CA HIS A 3 37.60 -24.49 56.66
C HIS A 3 38.24 -23.38 55.77
N ARG A 4 39.38 -23.67 55.12
CA ARG A 4 40.26 -22.70 54.44
C ARG A 4 40.97 -23.35 53.24
N GLU A 5 40.60 -22.97 52.03
CA GLU A 5 41.14 -23.44 50.74
C GLU A 5 41.08 -22.23 49.76
N THR A 6 42.12 -21.60 49.18
CA THR A 6 43.59 -21.78 49.02
C THR A 6 44.13 -22.70 47.90
N LEU A 7 44.03 -22.20 46.66
CA LEU A 7 44.86 -22.44 45.45
C LEU A 7 44.94 -21.06 44.74
N ASP A 8 46.02 -20.29 44.66
CA ASP A 8 47.48 -20.51 44.50
C ASP A 8 47.94 -20.62 43.02
N ALA A 9 49.15 -20.16 42.72
CA ALA A 9 49.59 -19.76 41.38
C ALA A 9 51.08 -20.07 41.08
N SER A 10 51.48 -19.92 39.80
CA SER A 10 52.86 -20.14 39.25
C SER A 10 53.28 -21.63 39.15
N LEU A 11 54.39 -22.06 38.52
CA LEU A 11 55.61 -21.32 38.10
C LEU A 11 56.37 -22.00 36.92
N ARG A 12 56.50 -21.28 35.78
CA ARG A 12 57.55 -21.26 34.70
C ARG A 12 58.20 -22.52 34.06
N SER A 13 58.61 -22.29 32.79
CA SER A 13 59.86 -22.73 32.11
C SER A 13 60.02 -24.16 31.56
N PHE A 14 60.25 -24.26 30.24
CA PHE A 14 61.46 -24.81 29.57
C PHE A 14 61.40 -24.34 28.08
N CYS A 15 62.28 -23.50 27.52
CA CYS A 15 63.72 -23.58 27.18
C CYS A 15 63.99 -23.96 25.70
N LEU A 16 64.73 -23.09 25.00
CA LEU A 16 65.44 -23.24 23.70
C LEU A 16 64.86 -24.10 22.55
N PHE A 17 64.73 -23.48 21.37
CA PHE A 17 65.26 -24.06 20.12
C PHE A 17 65.86 -22.98 19.22
N LYS A 18 66.89 -23.32 18.43
CA LYS A 18 67.59 -22.42 17.51
C LYS A 18 67.23 -22.73 16.04
N HIS A 19 67.18 -21.67 15.23
CA HIS A 19 67.58 -21.63 13.81
C HIS A 19 67.19 -22.82 12.91
N VAL A 20 66.16 -22.62 12.08
CA VAL A 20 66.23 -22.99 10.66
C VAL A 20 65.79 -21.77 9.85
N LEU A 21 66.65 -21.29 8.97
CA LEU A 21 66.35 -20.23 8.00
C LEU A 21 66.00 -20.91 6.67
N LEU A 22 64.75 -20.82 6.21
CA LEU A 22 64.36 -21.35 4.90
C LEU A 22 63.71 -20.25 4.06
N LEU A 23 64.40 -19.87 2.99
CA LEU A 23 63.95 -18.87 2.02
C LEU A 23 62.87 -19.45 1.09
N LEU A 24 61.61 -19.20 1.41
CA LEU A 24 60.49 -19.38 0.48
C LEU A 24 60.18 -18.05 -0.20
N ALA A 25 60.75 -17.87 -1.40
CA ALA A 25 60.51 -16.71 -2.27
C ALA A 25 59.12 -16.80 -2.93
N ILE A 26 58.05 -16.71 -2.13
CA ILE A 26 56.69 -16.54 -2.64
C ILE A 26 56.57 -15.12 -3.18
N GLY A 27 56.35 -14.99 -4.49
CA GLY A 27 56.10 -13.71 -5.13
C GLY A 27 54.80 -13.09 -4.62
N PHE A 28 54.90 -12.17 -3.67
CA PHE A 28 53.78 -11.34 -3.25
C PHE A 28 53.35 -10.45 -4.43
N VAL A 29 52.34 -10.91 -5.17
CA VAL A 29 51.49 -10.01 -5.96
C VAL A 29 50.76 -9.13 -4.95
N THR A 30 51.33 -7.95 -4.66
CA THR A 30 50.66 -6.92 -3.89
C THR A 30 49.44 -6.45 -4.66
N PHE A 31 48.32 -7.08 -4.37
CA PHE A 31 46.99 -6.62 -4.77
C PHE A 31 46.74 -5.30 -4.04
N VAL A 32 47.26 -4.20 -4.59
CA VAL A 32 46.92 -2.85 -4.15
C VAL A 32 45.41 -2.72 -4.38
N PRO A 33 44.59 -2.60 -3.32
CA PRO A 33 43.17 -2.40 -3.51
C PRO A 33 43.02 -1.06 -4.22
N ARG A 34 42.56 -1.10 -5.47
CA ARG A 34 42.34 0.10 -6.27
C ARG A 34 41.36 0.98 -5.49
N ALA A 35 41.86 2.10 -4.96
CA ALA A 35 41.02 3.02 -4.21
C ALA A 35 39.83 3.39 -5.10
N ARG A 36 38.61 3.14 -4.61
CA ARG A 36 37.41 3.63 -5.28
C ARG A 36 37.51 5.14 -5.31
N SER A 37 37.39 5.72 -6.50
CA SER A 37 37.33 7.18 -6.64
C SER A 37 36.15 7.71 -5.82
N GLU A 38 36.35 8.84 -5.14
CA GLU A 38 35.37 9.37 -4.20
C GLU A 38 34.03 9.73 -4.89
N ASP A 39 34.05 9.94 -6.22
CA ASP A 39 32.89 10.10 -7.10
C ASP A 39 31.95 8.86 -7.18
N GLU A 40 32.39 7.64 -6.79
CA GLU A 40 31.59 6.41 -6.97
C GLU A 40 30.51 6.17 -5.88
N THR A 41 30.34 7.05 -4.89
CA THR A 41 29.54 6.73 -3.69
C THR A 41 28.43 7.73 -3.31
N ALA A 42 28.16 8.77 -4.11
CA ALA A 42 27.14 9.76 -3.79
C ALA A 42 25.70 9.19 -3.88
N GLU A 43 24.97 9.22 -2.75
CA GLU A 43 23.58 8.75 -2.62
C GLU A 43 22.64 9.52 -3.58
N VAL A 44 21.78 8.77 -4.27
CA VAL A 44 20.65 9.31 -5.03
C VAL A 44 19.53 9.67 -4.09
N VAL A 45 18.94 10.85 -4.25
CA VAL A 45 17.77 11.30 -3.49
C VAL A 45 16.61 11.58 -4.44
N PHE A 46 15.47 10.91 -4.23
CA PHE A 46 14.23 11.14 -4.96
C PHE A 46 13.13 11.55 -3.98
N HIS A 47 12.73 12.82 -4.01
CA HIS A 47 11.84 13.42 -3.03
C HIS A 47 10.75 14.29 -3.69
N GLY A 48 9.78 14.74 -2.89
CA GLY A 48 8.70 15.62 -3.37
C GLY A 48 7.48 15.57 -2.45
N ARG A 49 6.34 16.05 -2.95
CA ARG A 49 5.04 15.96 -2.27
C ARG A 49 3.99 15.33 -3.17
N MET A 50 3.15 14.48 -2.62
CA MET A 50 1.93 14.04 -3.30
C MET A 50 0.75 14.95 -2.92
N LEU A 51 0.26 15.70 -3.90
CA LEU A 51 -0.68 16.81 -3.76
C LEU A 51 -1.84 16.67 -4.75
N ALA A 52 -3.05 17.06 -4.36
CA ALA A 52 -4.17 17.23 -5.28
C ALA A 52 -4.86 18.58 -5.03
N PRO A 53 -5.35 19.30 -6.07
CA PRO A 53 -6.12 20.52 -5.88
C PRO A 53 -7.33 20.26 -4.97
N GLN A 54 -7.58 21.14 -4.01
CA GLN A 54 -8.66 20.98 -3.01
C GLN A 54 -10.03 20.83 -3.68
N TYR A 55 -10.22 21.43 -4.85
CA TYR A 55 -11.35 21.23 -5.74
C TYR A 55 -10.96 21.69 -7.16
N PRO A 56 -11.72 21.36 -8.22
CA PRO A 56 -11.37 21.76 -9.59
C PRO A 56 -11.27 23.28 -9.73
N GLY A 57 -10.13 23.76 -10.22
CA GLY A 57 -9.81 25.19 -10.33
C GLY A 57 -9.28 25.85 -9.05
N SER A 58 -9.10 25.11 -7.95
CA SER A 58 -8.45 25.66 -6.74
C SER A 58 -6.94 25.80 -6.92
N SER A 59 -6.38 26.89 -6.40
CA SER A 59 -4.94 27.06 -6.17
C SER A 59 -4.47 26.42 -4.85
N GLU A 60 -5.38 26.09 -3.94
CA GLU A 60 -5.07 25.36 -2.72
C GLU A 60 -4.90 23.86 -3.02
N ASN A 61 -3.82 23.26 -2.54
CA ASN A 61 -3.55 21.84 -2.67
C ASN A 61 -3.70 21.11 -1.34
N VAL A 62 -4.43 19.99 -1.36
CA VAL A 62 -4.53 19.07 -0.22
C VAL A 62 -3.42 18.01 -0.32
N PRO A 63 -2.63 17.82 0.75
CA PRO A 63 -1.58 16.82 0.79
C PRO A 63 -2.15 15.41 1.02
N MET A 64 -1.62 14.43 0.29
CA MET A 64 -2.04 13.02 0.38
C MET A 64 -1.21 12.28 1.44
N ALA A 65 -1.73 12.21 2.67
CA ALA A 65 -1.03 11.61 3.81
C ALA A 65 -1.19 10.08 3.95
N ALA A 66 -0.39 9.47 4.83
CA ALA A 66 -0.34 8.04 5.14
C ALA A 66 -0.11 7.08 3.94
N VAL A 67 0.54 7.56 2.89
CA VAL A 67 0.89 6.82 1.66
C VAL A 67 2.24 6.13 1.83
N TYR A 68 2.31 4.88 1.36
CA TYR A 68 3.54 4.11 1.25
C TYR A 68 4.18 4.35 -0.12
N CYS A 69 5.49 4.61 -0.11
CA CYS A 69 6.30 4.87 -1.30
C CYS A 69 7.38 3.78 -1.37
N PHE A 70 7.51 3.11 -2.50
CA PHE A 70 8.54 2.11 -2.77
C PHE A 70 9.25 2.48 -4.07
N GLY A 71 10.57 2.40 -4.09
CA GLY A 71 11.38 2.50 -5.30
C GLY A 71 12.14 1.19 -5.49
N SER A 72 11.98 0.55 -6.64
CA SER A 72 12.71 -0.67 -6.98
C SER A 72 13.54 -0.40 -8.22
N ALA A 73 14.86 -0.57 -8.11
CA ALA A 73 15.74 -0.53 -9.26
C ALA A 73 15.44 -1.71 -10.21
N ASP A 74 15.77 -1.56 -11.49
CA ASP A 74 15.52 -2.57 -12.50
C ASP A 74 16.50 -3.76 -12.42
N GLY A 75 16.01 -4.95 -12.77
CA GLY A 75 16.76 -6.21 -12.77
C GLY A 75 16.53 -7.10 -11.53
N PRO A 76 17.11 -8.32 -11.54
CA PRO A 76 16.93 -9.32 -10.48
C PRO A 76 17.57 -8.93 -9.16
N ASP A 77 17.02 -9.46 -8.06
CA ASP A 77 17.53 -9.34 -6.69
C ASP A 77 17.74 -7.90 -6.20
N ARG A 78 17.14 -6.91 -6.88
CA ARG A 78 17.16 -5.52 -6.44
C ARG A 78 16.28 -5.35 -5.22
N GLN A 79 16.91 -4.91 -4.12
CA GLN A 79 16.20 -4.48 -2.92
C GLN A 79 15.50 -3.15 -3.16
N ALA A 80 14.21 -3.10 -2.85
CA ALA A 80 13.45 -1.87 -2.83
C ALA A 80 13.94 -0.92 -1.72
N ILE A 81 13.94 0.39 -2.02
CA ILE A 81 14.01 1.47 -1.04
C ILE A 81 12.59 1.91 -0.70
N ALA A 82 12.31 2.29 0.55
CA ALA A 82 10.95 2.63 0.97
C ALA A 82 10.87 3.85 1.89
N PHE A 83 9.73 4.52 1.82
CA PHE A 83 9.36 5.65 2.65
C PHE A 83 7.86 5.64 2.95
N ARG A 84 7.43 6.26 4.05
CA ARG A 84 6.01 6.45 4.37
C ARG A 84 5.76 7.92 4.69
N THR A 85 4.76 8.52 4.06
CA THR A 85 4.37 9.90 4.37
C THR A 85 3.74 9.94 5.77
N TRP A 86 4.53 10.28 6.79
CA TRP A 86 4.08 10.38 8.17
C TRP A 86 3.28 11.65 8.43
N GLU A 87 2.35 11.58 9.39
CA GLU A 87 1.53 12.73 9.85
C GLU A 87 2.37 13.81 10.57
N THR A 88 3.57 13.45 11.05
CA THR A 88 4.54 14.33 11.71
C THR A 88 5.58 14.93 10.76
N HIS A 89 5.62 14.52 9.50
CA HIS A 89 6.40 15.17 8.44
C HIS A 89 5.54 16.23 7.74
N PRO A 90 6.16 17.15 6.96
CA PRO A 90 5.39 18.07 6.11
C PRO A 90 4.38 17.27 5.26
N ALA A 91 3.10 17.55 5.42
CA ALA A 91 2.06 16.63 4.97
C ALA A 91 2.17 16.31 3.46
N GLY A 92 2.04 15.02 3.11
CA GLY A 92 2.17 14.51 1.74
C GLY A 92 3.62 14.42 1.21
N TRP A 93 4.63 14.87 1.97
CA TRP A 93 6.04 14.77 1.58
C TRP A 93 6.56 13.34 1.59
N TYR A 94 7.46 13.04 0.65
CA TYR A 94 8.24 11.81 0.59
C TYR A 94 9.73 12.06 0.32
N ARG A 95 10.61 11.18 0.82
CA ARG A 95 12.02 11.05 0.41
C ARG A 95 12.39 9.58 0.34
N LEU A 96 12.71 9.12 -0.86
CA LEU A 96 13.42 7.86 -1.11
C LEU A 96 14.89 8.18 -1.38
N ALA A 97 15.80 7.31 -0.95
CA ALA A 97 17.21 7.47 -1.26
C ALA A 97 17.94 6.13 -1.35
N GLY A 98 19.01 6.06 -2.14
CA GLY A 98 19.69 4.80 -2.46
C GLY A 98 20.78 4.93 -3.53
N PRO A 99 21.18 3.82 -4.18
CA PRO A 99 22.19 3.82 -5.25
C PRO A 99 21.67 4.39 -6.57
N ALA A 100 22.60 4.62 -7.51
CA ALA A 100 22.27 4.95 -8.90
C ALA A 100 21.63 3.76 -9.64
N GLY A 101 20.77 4.05 -10.62
CA GLY A 101 20.08 3.06 -11.44
C GLY A 101 18.84 3.61 -12.13
N THR A 102 18.21 2.78 -12.96
CA THR A 102 16.83 3.03 -13.42
C THR A 102 15.86 2.45 -12.41
N TYR A 103 14.86 3.23 -12.03
CA TYR A 103 13.87 2.89 -11.00
C TYR A 103 12.45 2.86 -11.55
N SER A 104 11.66 1.93 -11.02
CA SER A 104 10.20 2.05 -10.98
C SER A 104 9.75 2.34 -9.55
N PHE A 105 8.85 3.30 -9.38
CA PHE A 105 8.31 3.73 -8.08
C PHE A 105 6.82 3.44 -7.96
N LEU A 106 6.40 2.93 -6.80
CA LEU A 106 5.01 2.67 -6.42
C LEU A 106 4.60 3.54 -5.22
N PHE A 107 3.54 4.33 -5.41
CA PHE A 107 2.88 5.11 -4.37
C PHE A 107 1.46 4.54 -4.15
N SER A 108 1.13 4.14 -2.92
CA SER A 108 -0.23 3.65 -2.61
C SER A 108 -0.58 3.75 -1.12
N ALA A 109 -1.88 3.91 -0.84
CA ALA A 109 -2.48 3.62 0.46
C ALA A 109 -3.62 2.60 0.26
N PRO A 110 -3.38 1.27 0.34
CA PRO A 110 -4.39 0.29 -0.05
C PRO A 110 -5.65 0.26 0.85
N ALA A 111 -5.60 0.85 2.04
CA ALA A 111 -6.78 1.23 2.82
C ALA A 111 -6.86 2.75 3.02
N GLY A 112 -6.91 3.44 1.88
CA GLY A 112 -7.27 4.84 1.70
C GLY A 112 -7.92 5.00 0.32
N PHE A 113 -8.37 6.21 0.00
CA PHE A 113 -9.07 6.49 -1.26
C PHE A 113 -8.13 6.68 -2.46
N VAL A 114 -6.86 6.99 -2.21
CA VAL A 114 -5.85 7.19 -3.26
C VAL A 114 -5.55 5.86 -3.92
N ARG A 115 -5.89 5.76 -5.22
CA ARG A 115 -5.52 4.65 -6.10
C ARG A 115 -3.99 4.60 -6.27
N PRO A 116 -3.38 3.41 -6.46
CA PRO A 116 -1.95 3.30 -6.72
C PRO A 116 -1.48 4.16 -7.90
N LEU A 117 -0.36 4.84 -7.75
CA LEU A 117 0.36 5.57 -8.79
C LEU A 117 1.71 4.89 -9.00
N ILE A 118 2.08 4.69 -10.27
CA ILE A 118 3.37 4.13 -10.68
C ILE A 118 4.13 5.20 -11.47
N LEU A 119 5.43 5.34 -11.20
CA LEU A 119 6.38 6.03 -12.09
C LEU A 119 7.35 4.98 -12.63
N THR A 120 7.32 4.72 -13.93
CA THR A 120 8.22 3.77 -14.60
C THR A 120 9.49 4.46 -15.09
N ASN A 121 10.52 3.67 -15.38
CA ASN A 121 11.67 4.08 -16.20
C ASN A 121 12.31 5.42 -15.76
N GLN A 122 12.59 5.58 -14.46
CA GLN A 122 13.20 6.79 -13.89
C GLN A 122 14.73 6.60 -13.76
N PRO A 123 15.56 7.04 -14.72
CA PRO A 123 17.01 6.95 -14.60
C PRO A 123 17.54 7.98 -13.59
N LEU A 124 18.34 7.52 -12.64
CA LEU A 124 18.96 8.33 -11.59
C LEU A 124 20.46 7.99 -11.49
N LYS A 125 21.31 9.01 -11.56
CA LYS A 125 22.78 8.94 -11.52
C LYS A 125 23.30 9.20 -10.11
N SER A 126 24.54 8.78 -9.81
CA SER A 126 25.15 9.05 -8.50
C SER A 126 25.15 10.54 -8.19
N GLY A 127 24.68 10.92 -6.99
CA GLY A 127 24.53 12.31 -6.57
C GLY A 127 23.29 13.05 -7.11
N ASP A 128 22.43 12.44 -7.93
CA ASP A 128 21.19 13.08 -8.37
C ASP A 128 20.27 13.36 -7.17
N ASN A 129 19.82 14.61 -7.05
CA ASN A 129 18.83 15.05 -6.06
C ASN A 129 17.59 15.58 -6.77
N VAL A 130 16.60 14.71 -6.96
CA VAL A 130 15.41 14.95 -7.79
C VAL A 130 14.21 15.29 -6.91
N ASN A 131 13.73 16.53 -7.02
CA ASN A 131 12.46 16.97 -6.46
C ASN A 131 11.33 16.84 -7.49
N ARG A 132 10.28 16.09 -7.18
CA ARG A 132 9.12 15.87 -8.07
C ARG A 132 7.82 15.82 -7.28
N ASP A 133 6.95 16.80 -7.46
CA ASP A 133 5.59 16.72 -6.93
C ASP A 133 4.71 15.81 -7.83
N LEU A 134 3.76 15.11 -7.19
CA LEU A 134 2.92 14.09 -7.81
C LEU A 134 1.44 14.35 -7.52
N THR A 135 0.58 14.07 -8.48
CA THR A 135 -0.88 14.21 -8.33
C THR A 135 -1.59 12.90 -8.70
N PRO A 136 -2.37 12.28 -7.79
CA PRO A 136 -3.15 11.10 -8.12
C PRO A 136 -4.24 11.42 -9.15
N THR A 137 -4.57 10.44 -10.01
CA THR A 137 -5.63 10.59 -11.01
C THR A 137 -7.00 10.36 -10.39
N PHE A 138 -7.92 11.30 -10.61
CA PHE A 138 -9.30 11.24 -10.17
C PHE A 138 -10.28 11.58 -11.30
N ASP A 139 -11.39 10.86 -11.36
CA ASP A 139 -12.54 11.14 -12.22
C ASP A 139 -13.28 12.38 -11.68
N TYR A 140 -13.58 12.33 -10.38
CA TYR A 140 -14.06 13.44 -9.56
C TYR A 140 -13.19 13.55 -8.31
N ALA A 141 -12.87 14.78 -7.91
CA ALA A 141 -12.32 15.08 -6.60
C ALA A 141 -12.87 16.41 -6.09
N ASP A 142 -13.23 16.45 -4.81
CA ASP A 142 -13.51 17.65 -4.05
C ASP A 142 -13.20 17.33 -2.58
N PHE A 143 -12.31 18.09 -1.95
CA PHE A 143 -11.77 17.85 -0.61
C PHE A 143 -12.20 18.92 0.40
N TYR A 144 -13.09 19.84 -0.01
CA TYR A 144 -13.54 20.97 0.79
C TYR A 144 -14.37 20.52 2.02
N GLN A 145 -14.03 21.07 3.18
CA GLN A 145 -14.63 20.72 4.49
C GLN A 145 -15.17 21.95 5.24
N GLY A 146 -15.11 23.16 4.66
CA GLY A 146 -15.52 24.40 5.32
C GLY A 146 -17.04 24.61 5.43
N ALA A 147 -17.86 23.67 4.95
CA ALA A 147 -19.31 23.64 5.11
C ALA A 147 -19.84 22.21 4.94
N TRP A 148 -21.04 21.95 5.46
CA TRP A 148 -21.71 20.65 5.38
C TRP A 148 -23.22 20.81 5.19
N ASP A 149 -23.93 19.72 4.91
CA ASP A 149 -25.38 19.72 4.91
C ASP A 149 -25.91 19.82 6.35
N GLU A 150 -26.51 20.96 6.70
CA GLU A 150 -27.08 21.23 8.02
C GLU A 150 -28.30 20.33 8.34
N LYS A 151 -28.85 19.63 7.35
CA LYS A 151 -30.04 18.79 7.51
C LYS A 151 -29.69 17.31 7.30
N PRO A 152 -30.09 16.40 8.19
CA PRO A 152 -29.86 14.97 7.98
C PRO A 152 -30.51 14.44 6.69
N ALA A 153 -29.74 13.65 5.93
CA ALA A 153 -30.15 12.99 4.70
C ALA A 153 -30.11 11.47 4.89
N SER A 154 -30.92 10.71 4.15
CA SER A 154 -30.78 9.25 4.11
C SER A 154 -29.74 8.82 3.07
N ASP A 155 -29.65 9.56 1.97
CA ASP A 155 -28.83 9.23 0.81
C ASP A 155 -28.31 10.51 0.13
N TYR A 156 -27.10 10.43 -0.42
CA TYR A 156 -26.58 11.39 -1.39
C TYR A 156 -26.15 10.68 -2.67
N PHE A 157 -26.32 11.35 -3.80
CA PHE A 157 -25.88 10.94 -5.12
C PHE A 157 -24.98 12.04 -5.71
N GLN A 158 -23.67 11.84 -5.69
CA GLN A 158 -22.70 12.77 -6.29
C GLN A 158 -22.41 12.34 -7.73
N THR A 159 -22.77 13.17 -8.70
CA THR A 159 -22.47 12.89 -10.11
C THR A 159 -21.00 13.12 -10.44
N PHE A 160 -20.51 12.36 -11.42
CA PHE A 160 -19.19 12.52 -12.02
C PHE A 160 -19.21 12.05 -13.47
N GLU A 161 -18.29 12.57 -14.28
CA GLU A 161 -17.98 12.02 -15.60
C GLU A 161 -16.85 11.00 -15.44
N ALA A 162 -17.06 9.78 -15.93
CA ALA A 162 -16.05 8.74 -15.87
C ALA A 162 -14.92 9.02 -16.87
N LYS A 163 -13.68 8.75 -16.47
CA LYS A 163 -12.46 8.87 -17.30
C LYS A 163 -11.89 7.52 -17.70
N GLY A 164 -12.19 6.47 -16.95
CA GLY A 164 -11.73 5.10 -17.19
C GLY A 164 -12.86 4.12 -17.51
N ASN A 165 -12.50 2.84 -17.60
CA ASN A 165 -13.38 1.73 -17.94
C ASN A 165 -13.84 0.92 -16.71
N SER A 166 -13.20 1.10 -15.55
CA SER A 166 -13.66 0.60 -14.26
C SER A 166 -13.39 1.60 -13.15
N ILE A 167 -14.36 1.85 -12.27
CA ILE A 167 -14.10 2.44 -10.95
C ILE A 167 -13.34 1.43 -10.09
N THR A 168 -12.40 1.91 -9.27
CA THR A 168 -11.59 1.07 -8.38
C THR A 168 -11.41 1.64 -6.97
N ARG A 169 -11.65 2.95 -6.76
CA ARG A 169 -11.73 3.60 -5.46
C ARG A 169 -12.84 4.66 -5.43
N VAL A 170 -13.52 4.75 -4.29
CA VAL A 170 -14.28 5.94 -3.88
C VAL A 170 -13.84 6.28 -2.46
N GLY A 171 -13.46 7.54 -2.24
CA GLY A 171 -13.26 8.15 -0.92
C GLY A 171 -14.33 9.17 -0.61
N PHE A 172 -14.70 9.34 0.65
CA PHE A 172 -15.64 10.36 1.11
C PHE A 172 -15.32 10.80 2.54
N LYS A 173 -15.87 11.96 2.93
CA LYS A 173 -15.78 12.47 4.30
C LYS A 173 -17.10 13.09 4.74
N LEU A 174 -17.53 12.79 5.97
CA LEU A 174 -18.80 13.22 6.54
C LEU A 174 -18.59 14.20 7.69
N ALA A 175 -19.53 15.12 7.86
CA ALA A 175 -19.61 15.98 9.03
C ALA A 175 -20.19 15.23 10.24
N THR A 176 -21.19 14.38 10.00
CA THR A 176 -21.56 13.26 10.88
C THR A 176 -22.10 12.10 10.07
N ASP A 177 -21.81 10.87 10.50
CA ASP A 177 -22.48 9.66 10.02
C ASP A 177 -23.92 9.57 10.58
N GLY A 178 -24.17 10.14 11.75
CA GLY A 178 -25.49 10.24 12.37
C GLY A 178 -25.87 9.10 13.33
N VAL A 179 -24.94 8.27 13.79
CA VAL A 179 -25.15 7.56 15.06
C VAL A 179 -24.89 8.49 16.24
N ASP A 180 -23.80 9.27 16.19
CA ASP A 180 -23.12 9.66 17.42
C ASP A 180 -22.82 11.16 17.58
N GLY A 181 -22.71 11.55 18.85
CA GLY A 181 -22.03 12.76 19.29
C GLY A 181 -20.56 12.42 19.61
N PRO A 182 -20.10 12.56 20.86
CA PRO A 182 -18.74 12.22 21.25
C PRO A 182 -18.49 10.71 21.54
N GLY A 183 -19.39 9.81 21.13
CA GLY A 183 -19.32 8.39 21.48
C GLY A 183 -18.40 7.51 20.61
N PRO A 184 -18.45 6.18 20.81
CA PRO A 184 -17.63 5.18 20.11
C PRO A 184 -18.38 4.42 19.00
N LEU A 185 -19.64 4.76 18.69
CA LEU A 185 -20.52 3.96 17.85
C LEU A 185 -20.50 4.47 16.40
N GLY A 186 -19.72 3.81 15.54
CA GLY A 186 -19.84 3.99 14.09
C GLY A 186 -20.88 3.06 13.46
N GLN A 187 -21.30 3.37 12.23
CA GLN A 187 -22.22 2.54 11.42
C GLN A 187 -21.58 2.09 10.10
N ASN A 188 -22.19 1.12 9.42
CA ASN A 188 -21.78 0.76 8.07
C ASN A 188 -22.38 1.72 7.04
N MET A 189 -21.56 2.16 6.08
CA MET A 189 -22.01 2.91 4.90
C MET A 189 -21.97 2.01 3.67
N LEU A 190 -22.96 2.15 2.78
CA LEU A 190 -22.99 1.50 1.48
C LEU A 190 -22.63 2.51 0.38
N LEU A 191 -21.72 2.09 -0.50
CA LEU A 191 -21.34 2.82 -1.71
C LEU A 191 -21.69 1.99 -2.96
N SER A 192 -22.38 2.60 -3.91
CA SER A 192 -22.69 2.02 -5.23
C SER A 192 -22.53 3.07 -6.34
N ILE A 193 -22.24 2.61 -7.57
CA ILE A 193 -22.13 3.49 -8.75
C ILE A 193 -23.37 3.29 -9.62
N HIS A 194 -24.01 4.39 -10.03
CA HIS A 194 -25.26 4.39 -10.80
C HIS A 194 -25.03 5.10 -12.14
N LYS A 195 -25.50 4.51 -13.25
CA LYS A 195 -25.29 5.04 -14.60
C LYS A 195 -26.40 6.01 -14.99
N LYS A 196 -26.07 7.20 -15.51
CA LYS A 196 -27.07 8.16 -16.00
C LYS A 196 -28.02 7.52 -17.02
N THR A 197 -29.31 7.71 -16.75
CA THR A 197 -30.47 7.40 -17.59
C THR A 197 -31.48 8.55 -17.44
N ASP A 198 -32.67 8.41 -18.00
CA ASP A 198 -33.73 9.40 -17.78
C ASP A 198 -34.18 9.44 -16.30
N GLY A 199 -34.70 10.59 -15.88
CA GLY A 199 -35.08 10.83 -14.48
C GLY A 199 -33.90 11.13 -13.55
N THR A 200 -34.14 11.00 -12.25
CA THR A 200 -33.23 11.40 -11.17
C THR A 200 -32.28 10.27 -10.74
N PRO A 201 -31.14 10.58 -10.09
CA PRO A 201 -30.14 9.59 -9.68
C PRO A 201 -30.66 8.43 -8.82
N ASP A 202 -31.71 8.64 -8.01
CA ASP A 202 -32.37 7.59 -7.23
C ASP A 202 -33.21 6.60 -8.05
N LYS A 203 -33.32 6.83 -9.36
CA LYS A 203 -33.94 5.93 -10.35
C LYS A 203 -32.92 5.35 -11.34
N TRP A 204 -31.67 5.82 -11.33
CA TRP A 204 -30.63 5.36 -12.23
C TRP A 204 -30.15 3.94 -11.87
N PRO A 205 -29.94 3.05 -12.85
CA PRO A 205 -29.52 1.67 -12.58
C PRO A 205 -28.11 1.62 -12.00
N GLN A 206 -27.94 0.84 -10.95
CA GLN A 206 -26.63 0.49 -10.38
C GLN A 206 -25.79 -0.30 -11.39
N VAL A 207 -24.48 -0.08 -11.38
CA VAL A 207 -23.49 -0.84 -12.15
C VAL A 207 -22.45 -1.43 -11.21
N GLY A 208 -22.23 -2.74 -11.32
CA GLY A 208 -21.34 -3.49 -10.43
C GLY A 208 -21.91 -3.72 -9.02
N PRO A 209 -21.16 -4.39 -8.13
CA PRO A 209 -21.59 -4.64 -6.76
C PRO A 209 -21.47 -3.37 -5.90
N ALA A 210 -22.37 -3.21 -4.93
CA ALA A 210 -22.18 -2.24 -3.86
C ALA A 210 -21.04 -2.69 -2.93
N ALA A 211 -20.39 -1.75 -2.27
CA ALA A 211 -19.32 -2.00 -1.30
C ALA A 211 -19.68 -1.42 0.06
N THR A 212 -19.55 -2.24 1.11
CA THR A 212 -19.75 -1.82 2.50
C THR A 212 -18.46 -1.26 3.10
N VAL A 213 -18.53 -0.04 3.64
CA VAL A 213 -17.46 0.59 4.42
C VAL A 213 -17.80 0.45 5.89
N LEU A 214 -17.01 -0.38 6.59
CA LEU A 214 -17.35 -0.87 7.93
C LEU A 214 -17.06 0.16 9.03
N ASN A 215 -17.99 0.30 9.98
CA ASN A 215 -17.87 1.13 11.18
C ASN A 215 -17.25 2.51 10.87
N VAL A 216 -17.93 3.28 10.00
CA VAL A 216 -17.70 4.70 9.74
C VAL A 216 -18.11 5.47 10.98
N ASP A 217 -17.19 6.24 11.51
CA ASP A 217 -17.27 6.98 12.78
C ASP A 217 -16.74 8.39 12.50
N CYS A 218 -17.51 9.42 12.90
CA CYS A 218 -17.15 10.82 12.71
C CYS A 218 -16.89 11.57 14.03
N GLY A 219 -16.91 10.88 15.17
CA GLY A 219 -16.87 11.48 16.50
C GLY A 219 -15.54 12.15 16.85
N GLY A 220 -15.58 13.46 17.09
CA GLY A 220 -14.44 14.24 17.59
C GLY A 220 -13.21 14.19 16.66
N ALA A 221 -12.05 13.83 17.20
CA ALA A 221 -10.79 13.78 16.46
C ALA A 221 -10.74 12.67 15.38
N LYS A 222 -11.72 11.76 15.33
CA LYS A 222 -11.75 10.61 14.42
C LYS A 222 -12.27 10.94 13.01
N ASN A 223 -12.40 12.22 12.64
CA ASN A 223 -12.95 12.59 11.33
C ASN A 223 -11.93 12.36 10.20
N TYR A 224 -11.74 11.09 9.86
CA TYR A 224 -10.85 10.58 8.82
C TYR A 224 -11.52 10.60 7.43
N TRP A 225 -10.72 10.36 6.39
CA TRP A 225 -11.26 9.93 5.10
C TRP A 225 -11.69 8.47 5.18
N TRP A 226 -12.88 8.17 4.65
CA TRP A 226 -13.44 6.83 4.53
C TRP A 226 -13.45 6.39 3.06
N CYS A 227 -13.29 5.10 2.75
CA CYS A 227 -13.24 4.63 1.38
C CYS A 227 -13.79 3.21 1.17
N ALA A 228 -14.31 2.99 -0.04
CA ALA A 228 -14.48 1.67 -0.63
C ALA A 228 -13.50 1.46 -1.80
N GLY A 229 -13.15 0.20 -2.05
CA GLY A 229 -12.45 -0.22 -3.25
C GLY A 229 -13.18 -1.34 -3.99
N TRP A 230 -12.88 -1.48 -5.28
CA TRP A 230 -13.32 -2.57 -6.14
C TRP A 230 -12.13 -3.11 -6.93
N ASP A 231 -12.13 -4.39 -7.29
CA ASP A 231 -11.19 -4.87 -8.30
C ASP A 231 -11.52 -4.22 -9.65
N SER A 232 -10.51 -3.97 -10.47
CA SER A 232 -10.74 -3.62 -11.88
C SER A 232 -11.68 -4.65 -12.53
N GLY A 233 -12.62 -4.15 -13.33
CA GLY A 233 -13.64 -4.93 -14.02
C GLY A 233 -14.94 -5.16 -13.21
N GLN A 234 -14.98 -4.87 -11.91
CA GLN A 234 -16.20 -5.06 -11.10
C GLN A 234 -17.25 -3.96 -11.31
N VAL A 235 -16.82 -2.72 -11.53
CA VAL A 235 -17.71 -1.53 -11.65
C VAL A 235 -17.41 -0.83 -12.97
N LEU A 236 -17.96 -1.38 -14.04
CA LEU A 236 -17.65 -0.99 -15.41
C LEU A 236 -18.22 0.39 -15.77
N THR A 237 -17.36 1.27 -16.28
CA THR A 237 -17.69 2.60 -16.79
C THR A 237 -17.35 2.71 -18.28
N LYS A 238 -17.75 3.82 -18.90
CA LYS A 238 -17.23 4.26 -20.19
C LYS A 238 -16.72 5.70 -20.04
N PRO A 239 -15.52 6.03 -20.55
CA PRO A 239 -15.04 7.41 -20.56
C PRO A 239 -16.05 8.37 -21.22
N GLY A 240 -16.21 9.57 -20.65
CA GLY A 240 -17.15 10.60 -21.12
C GLY A 240 -18.63 10.38 -20.75
N ASN A 241 -18.99 9.23 -20.17
CA ASN A 241 -20.35 9.02 -19.65
C ASN A 241 -20.49 9.54 -18.22
N VAL A 242 -21.66 10.08 -17.90
CA VAL A 242 -22.02 10.51 -16.54
C VAL A 242 -22.54 9.34 -15.69
N TYR A 243 -22.07 9.28 -14.46
CA TYR A 243 -22.48 8.35 -13.41
C TYR A 243 -22.77 9.14 -12.12
N ALA A 244 -23.28 8.47 -11.10
CA ALA A 244 -23.36 8.99 -9.74
C ALA A 244 -22.80 7.97 -8.74
N VAL A 245 -22.07 8.45 -7.74
CA VAL A 245 -21.79 7.72 -6.50
C VAL A 245 -22.99 7.87 -5.59
N HIS A 246 -23.70 6.77 -5.32
CA HIS A 246 -24.70 6.69 -4.25
C HIS A 246 -23.97 6.36 -2.94
N LEU A 247 -24.16 7.20 -1.94
CA LEU A 247 -23.68 7.05 -0.57
C LEU A 247 -24.88 7.09 0.37
N LYS A 248 -25.04 6.03 1.17
CA LYS A 248 -26.09 5.93 2.20
C LYS A 248 -25.63 5.12 3.41
N ALA A 249 -26.38 5.23 4.51
CA ALA A 249 -26.31 4.27 5.61
C ALA A 249 -26.72 2.86 5.15
N GLU A 250 -26.15 1.82 5.74
CA GLU A 250 -26.61 0.43 5.55
C GLU A 250 -28.00 0.23 6.19
N THR A 251 -28.28 0.90 7.30
CA THR A 251 -29.55 0.83 8.04
C THR A 251 -30.48 2.00 7.69
N TYR A 252 -31.61 1.74 7.05
CA TYR A 252 -32.59 2.74 6.55
C TYR A 252 -33.22 3.68 7.60
N THR A 253 -33.01 3.44 8.90
CA THR A 253 -33.43 4.35 9.97
C THR A 253 -32.47 5.53 10.15
N ALA A 254 -31.17 5.31 9.96
CA ALA A 254 -30.11 6.29 10.15
C ALA A 254 -30.15 7.43 9.10
N SER A 255 -29.40 8.49 9.37
CA SER A 255 -29.31 9.67 8.50
C SER A 255 -28.00 10.41 8.70
N LEU A 256 -27.30 10.73 7.61
CA LEU A 256 -25.95 11.29 7.60
C LEU A 256 -25.88 12.73 7.04
N GLN A 257 -24.82 13.46 7.40
CA GLN A 257 -24.55 14.83 6.97
C GLN A 257 -23.18 14.88 6.30
N ALA A 258 -23.13 15.16 4.99
CA ALA A 258 -21.91 15.20 4.22
C ALA A 258 -21.27 16.61 4.23
N PHE A 259 -19.94 16.69 4.22
CA PHE A 259 -19.25 17.94 3.89
C PHE A 259 -19.50 18.28 2.41
N TRP A 260 -19.71 19.56 2.11
CA TRP A 260 -20.00 20.02 0.75
C TRP A 260 -19.59 21.48 0.48
N ARG A 261 -19.54 21.86 -0.80
CA ARG A 261 -19.49 23.26 -1.23
C ARG A 261 -20.53 23.56 -2.30
N LYS A 262 -20.73 24.85 -2.60
CA LYS A 262 -21.55 25.29 -3.74
C LYS A 262 -20.88 24.87 -5.06
N ALA A 263 -21.66 24.29 -5.97
CA ALA A 263 -21.23 24.02 -7.34
C ALA A 263 -21.06 25.32 -8.14
N GLN A 264 -20.37 25.28 -9.28
CA GLN A 264 -20.39 26.40 -10.23
C GLN A 264 -21.75 26.44 -10.96
N ALA A 265 -22.13 27.61 -11.49
CA ALA A 265 -23.41 27.78 -12.15
C ALA A 265 -23.53 26.83 -13.36
N GLY A 266 -24.68 26.16 -13.49
CA GLY A 266 -24.93 25.16 -14.54
C GLY A 266 -24.47 23.72 -14.23
N GLN A 267 -23.81 23.46 -13.11
CA GLN A 267 -23.35 22.12 -12.73
C GLN A 267 -24.37 21.40 -11.80
N SER A 268 -25.00 20.34 -12.32
CA SER A 268 -25.98 19.51 -11.59
C SER A 268 -25.29 18.38 -10.81
N ASP A 269 -24.65 18.75 -9.70
CA ASP A 269 -23.61 17.91 -9.09
C ASP A 269 -24.14 16.90 -8.06
N CYS A 270 -24.79 17.35 -6.99
CA CYS A 270 -25.32 16.48 -5.94
C CYS A 270 -26.86 16.46 -5.89
N TYR A 271 -27.42 15.26 -5.88
CA TYR A 271 -28.83 14.97 -5.61
C TYR A 271 -28.97 14.28 -4.24
N ARG A 272 -30.00 14.65 -3.48
CA ARG A 272 -30.15 14.32 -2.05
C ARG A 272 -31.52 13.69 -1.80
N LEU A 273 -31.56 12.61 -1.00
CA LEU A 273 -32.78 12.09 -0.38
C LEU A 273 -32.74 12.35 1.13
N GLY A 274 -33.85 12.73 1.74
CA GLY A 274 -33.88 12.85 3.20
C GLY A 274 -35.24 13.15 3.79
N LYS A 275 -35.48 12.59 4.99
CA LYS A 275 -36.72 12.73 5.77
C LYS A 275 -36.94 14.15 6.32
N ALA A 276 -35.85 14.90 6.54
CA ALA A 276 -35.85 16.21 7.20
C ALA A 276 -35.29 17.35 6.31
N GLY A 277 -35.58 17.35 5.01
CA GLY A 277 -35.15 18.42 4.10
C GLY A 277 -35.63 18.23 2.67
N THR A 278 -35.28 19.16 1.78
CA THR A 278 -35.66 19.09 0.37
C THR A 278 -34.98 17.92 -0.32
N THR A 279 -35.76 16.93 -0.75
CA THR A 279 -35.30 15.90 -1.69
C THR A 279 -35.17 16.54 -3.07
N GLY A 280 -34.05 16.31 -3.76
CA GLY A 280 -33.77 16.93 -5.06
C GLY A 280 -32.30 17.31 -5.28
N TRP A 281 -32.04 18.00 -6.40
CA TRP A 281 -30.74 18.59 -6.73
C TRP A 281 -30.41 19.77 -5.81
N GLN A 282 -29.22 19.79 -5.24
CA GLN A 282 -28.82 20.77 -4.22
C GLN A 282 -27.96 21.93 -4.77
N GLY A 283 -27.40 21.80 -5.99
CA GLY A 283 -26.37 22.73 -6.48
C GLY A 283 -25.09 22.69 -5.65
N ARG A 284 -24.75 21.50 -5.13
CA ARG A 284 -23.64 21.24 -4.19
C ARG A 284 -22.72 20.14 -4.71
N ARG A 285 -21.48 20.14 -4.21
CA ARG A 285 -20.45 19.14 -4.47
C ARG A 285 -20.00 18.52 -3.16
N LEU A 286 -20.07 17.19 -3.04
CA LEU A 286 -19.67 16.47 -1.82
C LEU A 286 -18.15 16.38 -1.68
N CYS A 287 -17.68 16.36 -0.43
CA CYS A 287 -16.30 16.03 -0.07
C CYS A 287 -16.05 14.52 -0.34
N MET A 288 -15.55 14.24 -1.54
CA MET A 288 -15.51 12.92 -2.15
C MET A 288 -14.42 12.86 -3.22
N ALA A 289 -13.85 11.68 -3.44
CA ALA A 289 -12.89 11.39 -4.49
C ALA A 289 -13.29 10.08 -5.19
N VAL A 290 -13.17 10.02 -6.51
CA VAL A 290 -13.51 8.86 -7.34
C VAL A 290 -12.33 8.57 -8.26
N SER A 291 -11.81 7.34 -8.24
CA SER A 291 -10.68 6.93 -9.10
C SER A 291 -11.05 5.72 -9.96
N SER A 292 -11.02 5.92 -11.28
CA SER A 292 -11.06 4.87 -12.28
C SER A 292 -9.67 4.34 -12.65
N ASP A 293 -9.64 3.40 -13.59
CA ASP A 293 -8.46 2.91 -14.29
C ASP A 293 -8.13 3.71 -15.58
N SER A 294 -8.26 5.04 -15.49
CA SER A 294 -7.88 6.01 -16.55
C SER A 294 -6.37 6.22 -16.68
N ASP A 295 -5.59 5.89 -15.65
CA ASP A 295 -4.12 5.98 -15.60
C ASP A 295 -3.37 4.85 -16.35
N GLY A 296 -4.09 3.92 -16.97
CA GLY A 296 -3.50 2.76 -17.68
C GLY A 296 -3.06 1.61 -16.77
N LEU A 297 -3.21 1.72 -15.46
CA LEU A 297 -2.99 0.61 -14.52
C LEU A 297 -4.26 -0.24 -14.34
N VAL A 298 -4.11 -1.44 -13.82
CA VAL A 298 -5.20 -2.37 -13.48
C VAL A 298 -4.97 -2.90 -12.08
N VAL A 299 -6.03 -3.06 -11.29
CA VAL A 299 -5.93 -3.55 -9.90
C VAL A 299 -6.77 -4.83 -9.79
N PRO A 300 -6.23 -6.01 -10.19
CA PRO A 300 -6.99 -7.24 -10.32
C PRO A 300 -7.35 -7.90 -8.99
N TYR A 301 -6.68 -7.47 -7.92
CA TYR A 301 -6.79 -7.90 -6.53
C TYR A 301 -6.56 -6.65 -5.67
N ASN A 302 -7.65 -5.99 -5.28
CA ASN A 302 -7.63 -4.73 -4.55
C ASN A 302 -7.94 -4.96 -3.07
N LYS A 303 -7.48 -4.07 -2.18
CA LYS A 303 -8.00 -4.02 -0.80
C LYS A 303 -9.25 -3.15 -0.78
N ARG A 304 -10.40 -3.75 -0.51
CA ARG A 304 -11.73 -3.13 -0.73
C ARG A 304 -12.34 -2.51 0.53
N VAL A 305 -11.97 -3.02 1.70
CA VAL A 305 -12.46 -2.56 3.01
C VAL A 305 -11.39 -1.73 3.75
N GLN A 306 -11.77 -0.56 4.28
CA GLN A 306 -10.92 0.28 5.11
C GLN A 306 -10.80 -0.22 6.56
N LYS A 307 -10.22 -1.41 6.73
CA LYS A 307 -9.71 -1.90 8.02
C LYS A 307 -8.29 -2.44 7.79
N LYS A 308 -7.31 -1.88 8.50
CA LYS A 308 -5.88 -2.23 8.43
C LYS A 308 -5.53 -3.09 9.64
N PHE A 309 -4.56 -3.98 9.51
CA PHE A 309 -3.90 -4.65 10.64
C PHE A 309 -4.84 -5.43 11.59
N VAL A 310 -5.82 -6.17 11.05
CA VAL A 310 -6.86 -6.85 11.86
C VAL A 310 -6.41 -8.24 12.33
N GLU A 311 -6.64 -9.31 11.55
CA GLU A 311 -6.34 -10.69 11.97
C GLU A 311 -5.08 -11.22 11.28
N PHE A 312 -4.25 -11.93 12.02
CA PHE A 312 -3.02 -12.56 11.54
C PHE A 312 -3.28 -13.90 10.81
N ALA A 313 -2.59 -14.11 9.69
CA ALA A 313 -2.58 -15.38 8.95
C ALA A 313 -1.72 -16.46 9.64
N GLY A 314 -0.67 -16.04 10.35
CA GLY A 314 0.30 -16.89 11.04
C GLY A 314 1.74 -16.53 10.68
N PHE A 315 2.67 -16.70 11.63
CA PHE A 315 4.09 -16.51 11.35
C PHE A 315 4.64 -17.69 10.53
N GLU A 316 5.33 -17.41 9.43
CA GLU A 316 5.97 -18.40 8.57
C GLU A 316 7.12 -17.77 7.76
N LYS A 317 8.08 -18.57 7.27
CA LYS A 317 9.14 -18.07 6.36
C LYS A 317 8.57 -17.58 5.02
N SER A 318 7.62 -18.33 4.45
CA SER A 318 7.03 -18.02 3.15
C SER A 318 5.50 -18.10 3.13
N TRP A 319 4.91 -17.23 2.30
CA TRP A 319 3.49 -17.09 2.06
C TRP A 319 3.25 -16.78 0.59
N SER A 320 2.16 -17.26 0.02
CA SER A 320 1.72 -16.85 -1.32
C SER A 320 0.21 -16.66 -1.43
N GLN A 321 -0.20 -15.83 -2.38
CA GLN A 321 -1.60 -15.60 -2.73
C GLN A 321 -1.77 -15.81 -4.23
N THR A 322 -2.73 -16.64 -4.62
CA THR A 322 -3.13 -16.76 -6.03
C THR A 322 -4.15 -15.70 -6.42
N TYR A 323 -4.07 -15.24 -7.66
CA TYR A 323 -5.01 -14.29 -8.27
C TYR A 323 -5.15 -14.58 -9.77
N VAL A 324 -6.13 -13.93 -10.43
CA VAL A 324 -6.28 -13.97 -11.89
C VAL A 324 -5.89 -12.61 -12.46
N ALA A 325 -4.91 -12.63 -13.37
CA ALA A 325 -4.37 -11.43 -14.00
C ALA A 325 -5.40 -10.75 -14.92
N GLN A 326 -5.30 -9.44 -15.09
CA GLN A 326 -6.16 -8.65 -15.98
C GLN A 326 -5.37 -7.73 -16.91
N GLY A 327 -4.24 -7.22 -16.45
CA GLY A 327 -3.22 -6.55 -17.25
C GLY A 327 -2.22 -7.51 -17.90
N LYS A 328 -1.23 -6.94 -18.60
CA LYS A 328 -0.19 -7.66 -19.35
C LYS A 328 1.18 -7.71 -18.68
N GLY A 329 1.34 -7.07 -17.53
CA GLY A 329 2.55 -7.16 -16.73
C GLY A 329 2.32 -6.66 -15.32
N LEU A 330 3.05 -7.20 -14.35
CA LEU A 330 2.98 -6.73 -12.97
C LEU A 330 3.66 -5.35 -12.87
N ALA A 331 3.04 -4.41 -12.16
CA ALA A 331 3.58 -3.08 -11.89
C ALA A 331 4.03 -2.94 -10.42
N GLY A 332 3.36 -3.64 -9.50
CA GLY A 332 3.80 -3.72 -8.11
C GLY A 332 2.84 -4.47 -7.20
N VAL A 333 3.32 -4.79 -6.00
CA VAL A 333 2.56 -5.52 -4.97
C VAL A 333 2.82 -4.90 -3.61
N ILE A 334 1.78 -4.83 -2.77
CA ILE A 334 1.86 -4.38 -1.38
C ILE A 334 1.11 -5.38 -0.49
N LEU A 335 1.80 -6.02 0.44
CA LEU A 335 1.27 -7.03 1.37
C LEU A 335 1.29 -6.47 2.81
N TYR A 336 0.13 -6.43 3.48
CA TYR A 336 0.06 -6.09 4.90
C TYR A 336 0.65 -7.21 5.75
N ALA A 337 1.62 -6.88 6.61
CA ALA A 337 2.28 -7.82 7.49
C ALA A 337 2.74 -7.17 8.80
N ALA A 338 3.07 -8.01 9.77
CA ALA A 338 3.89 -7.63 10.91
C ALA A 338 5.01 -8.68 11.10
N THR A 339 6.02 -8.32 11.89
CA THR A 339 6.95 -9.32 12.46
C THR A 339 6.53 -9.72 13.88
N SER A 340 6.99 -10.90 14.32
CA SER A 340 6.74 -11.35 15.70
C SER A 340 7.51 -10.47 16.69
N GLY A 341 7.11 -10.47 17.95
CA GLY A 341 7.69 -9.57 18.95
C GLY A 341 9.20 -9.70 19.11
N VAL A 342 9.78 -10.89 18.92
CA VAL A 342 11.24 -11.14 19.07
C VAL A 342 12.06 -10.79 17.82
N GLN A 343 11.41 -10.63 16.66
CA GLN A 343 12.06 -10.41 15.39
C GLN A 343 12.35 -8.91 15.15
N PRO A 344 13.31 -8.56 14.26
CA PRO A 344 13.52 -7.18 13.81
C PRO A 344 12.22 -6.51 13.33
N SER A 345 12.13 -5.21 13.56
CA SER A 345 10.98 -4.40 13.11
C SER A 345 10.82 -4.50 11.59
N LEU A 346 9.58 -4.38 11.09
CA LEU A 346 9.26 -4.63 9.69
C LEU A 346 10.08 -3.77 8.73
N MET A 347 10.44 -2.53 9.12
CA MET A 347 11.30 -1.63 8.35
C MET A 347 12.76 -2.12 8.16
N LYS A 348 13.20 -3.16 8.88
CA LYS A 348 14.50 -3.83 8.73
C LYS A 348 14.39 -5.17 8.00
N GLN A 349 13.18 -5.63 7.72
CA GLN A 349 12.89 -6.97 7.19
C GLN A 349 12.70 -6.92 5.68
N ARG A 350 13.11 -8.00 5.02
CA ARG A 350 13.07 -8.14 3.56
C ARG A 350 12.45 -9.46 3.16
N ALA A 351 11.74 -9.45 2.04
CA ALA A 351 11.18 -10.65 1.43
C ALA A 351 11.50 -10.68 -0.06
N LYS A 352 12.00 -11.81 -0.57
CA LYS A 352 12.04 -12.06 -2.00
C LYS A 352 10.60 -12.21 -2.49
N VAL A 353 10.28 -11.52 -3.58
CA VAL A 353 8.99 -11.58 -4.25
C VAL A 353 9.18 -12.28 -5.59
N SER A 354 8.46 -13.39 -5.73
CA SER A 354 8.52 -14.28 -6.89
C SER A 354 7.11 -14.43 -7.46
N VAL A 355 6.99 -14.43 -8.79
CA VAL A 355 5.69 -14.55 -9.46
C VAL A 355 5.65 -15.87 -10.20
N ARG A 356 4.64 -16.70 -9.96
CA ARG A 356 4.56 -18.07 -10.51
C ARG A 356 3.31 -18.31 -11.34
N ARG A 357 3.45 -19.03 -12.45
CA ARG A 357 2.32 -19.36 -13.34
C ARG A 357 1.44 -20.45 -12.72
N GLY A 358 0.12 -20.25 -12.72
CA GLY A 358 -0.88 -21.23 -12.28
C GLY A 358 -1.04 -21.37 -10.76
N GLY A 359 0.05 -21.36 -9.99
CA GLY A 359 0.02 -21.48 -8.53
C GLY A 359 1.42 -21.52 -7.89
N PRO A 360 1.51 -21.75 -6.57
CA PRO A 360 2.77 -21.68 -5.83
C PRO A 360 3.82 -22.73 -6.21
N GLY A 361 3.40 -23.90 -6.73
CA GLY A 361 4.29 -24.91 -7.31
C GLY A 361 4.66 -24.65 -8.79
N GLY A 362 4.29 -23.51 -9.35
CA GLY A 362 4.50 -23.17 -10.76
C GLY A 362 5.92 -22.68 -11.08
N GLU A 363 6.21 -22.65 -12.39
CA GLU A 363 7.39 -21.96 -12.93
C GLU A 363 7.37 -20.47 -12.56
N ILE A 364 8.55 -19.90 -12.30
CA ILE A 364 8.72 -18.47 -12.05
C ILE A 364 8.60 -17.72 -13.38
N VAL A 365 7.91 -16.58 -13.36
CA VAL A 365 7.61 -15.75 -14.53
C VAL A 365 8.24 -14.38 -14.33
N GLY A 366 9.29 -14.11 -15.11
CA GLY A 366 9.97 -12.83 -15.08
C GLY A 366 10.97 -12.69 -13.92
N THR A 367 11.22 -11.43 -13.54
CA THR A 367 12.25 -11.03 -12.59
C THR A 367 11.81 -11.21 -11.13
N GLU A 368 12.59 -11.92 -10.32
CA GLU A 368 12.47 -11.92 -8.86
C GLU A 368 13.10 -10.63 -8.27
N LYS A 369 12.45 -10.00 -7.29
CA LYS A 369 12.95 -8.79 -6.61
C LYS A 369 12.82 -8.88 -5.10
N ILE A 370 13.57 -8.06 -4.37
CA ILE A 370 13.51 -8.04 -2.90
C ILE A 370 12.62 -6.88 -2.45
N ALA A 371 11.41 -7.20 -1.98
CA ALA A 371 10.56 -6.26 -1.27
C ALA A 371 11.18 -5.89 0.08
N ILE A 372 11.09 -4.62 0.43
CA ILE A 372 11.45 -4.12 1.76
C ILE A 372 10.18 -3.89 2.57
N GLY A 373 10.24 -4.16 3.87
CA GLY A 373 9.17 -3.80 4.78
C GLY A 373 9.16 -2.30 5.08
N ASN A 374 7.97 -1.77 5.32
CA ASN A 374 7.70 -0.37 5.62
C ASN A 374 6.76 -0.33 6.82
N GLY A 375 7.38 -0.34 8.01
CA GLY A 375 6.72 -0.54 9.28
C GLY A 375 6.26 0.75 9.95
N ASN A 376 5.13 0.68 10.65
CA ASN A 376 4.85 1.56 11.76
C ASN A 376 5.65 1.09 12.99
N TYR A 377 5.87 2.00 13.93
CA TYR A 377 6.60 1.74 15.16
C TYR A 377 5.84 2.30 16.37
N THR A 378 5.28 1.41 17.17
CA THR A 378 4.71 1.69 18.50
C THR A 378 5.63 1.20 19.62
N GLY A 379 6.87 0.82 19.27
CA GLY A 379 7.82 0.13 20.15
C GLY A 379 7.47 -1.34 20.37
N ASP A 380 6.21 -1.65 20.67
CA ASP A 380 5.81 -2.94 21.21
C ASP A 380 5.67 -4.06 20.15
N ALA A 381 5.28 -3.70 18.92
CA ALA A 381 5.31 -4.54 17.73
C ALA A 381 5.58 -3.68 16.49
N SER A 382 5.85 -4.31 15.33
CA SER A 382 6.02 -3.60 14.07
C SER A 382 5.15 -4.20 12.98
N TRP A 383 4.01 -3.55 12.74
CA TRP A 383 3.08 -3.83 11.65
C TRP A 383 3.21 -2.78 10.56
N GLY A 384 2.92 -3.14 9.33
CA GLY A 384 3.06 -2.28 8.16
C GLY A 384 2.83 -3.07 6.88
N VAL A 385 3.62 -2.79 5.87
CA VAL A 385 3.52 -3.47 4.57
C VAL A 385 4.89 -3.85 4.03
N PHE A 386 5.01 -4.99 3.38
CA PHE A 386 6.05 -5.22 2.37
C PHE A 386 5.60 -4.59 1.05
N GLY A 387 6.52 -4.01 0.28
CA GLY A 387 6.21 -3.48 -1.04
C GLY A 387 7.37 -3.54 -2.03
N VAL A 388 7.01 -3.69 -3.31
CA VAL A 388 7.93 -3.78 -4.44
C VAL A 388 7.25 -3.28 -5.71
N SER A 389 8.03 -2.72 -6.63
CA SER A 389 7.62 -2.25 -7.95
C SER A 389 8.41 -2.94 -9.06
N PHE A 390 7.78 -3.12 -10.20
CA PHE A 390 8.35 -3.78 -11.38
C PHE A 390 8.22 -2.85 -12.60
N ALA A 391 9.29 -2.72 -13.37
CA ALA A 391 9.27 -2.02 -14.64
C ALA A 391 8.46 -2.82 -15.68
N PRO A 392 7.88 -2.15 -16.69
CA PRO A 392 7.13 -2.83 -17.74
C PRO A 392 7.97 -3.90 -18.44
N GLY A 393 7.46 -5.14 -18.46
CA GLY A 393 8.12 -6.28 -19.10
C GLY A 393 9.01 -7.12 -18.17
N GLU A 394 9.37 -6.65 -16.97
CA GLU A 394 10.13 -7.48 -16.00
C GLU A 394 9.33 -8.73 -15.58
N VAL A 395 8.03 -8.58 -15.38
CA VAL A 395 7.09 -9.68 -15.08
C VAL A 395 5.95 -9.62 -16.09
N PRO A 396 6.05 -10.35 -17.23
CA PRO A 396 4.98 -10.41 -18.22
C PRO A 396 3.82 -11.29 -17.72
N LEU A 397 2.59 -10.85 -17.97
CA LEU A 397 1.35 -11.53 -17.56
C LEU A 397 0.42 -11.74 -18.75
N GLU A 398 -0.44 -12.75 -18.63
CA GLU A 398 -1.48 -13.06 -19.61
C GLU A 398 -2.85 -12.84 -18.98
N PRO A 399 -3.65 -11.85 -19.45
CA PRO A 399 -4.99 -11.60 -18.93
C PRO A 399 -5.85 -12.87 -18.90
N GLY A 400 -6.53 -13.09 -17.78
CA GLY A 400 -7.36 -14.27 -17.54
C GLY A 400 -6.60 -15.51 -17.04
N ARG A 401 -5.26 -15.56 -17.09
CA ARG A 401 -4.49 -16.64 -16.45
C ARG A 401 -4.37 -16.42 -14.94
N LYS A 402 -4.26 -17.54 -14.21
CA LYS A 402 -3.95 -17.55 -12.78
C LYS A 402 -2.43 -17.45 -12.54
N TYR A 403 -2.05 -16.67 -11.55
CA TYR A 403 -0.68 -16.57 -11.03
C TYR A 403 -0.69 -16.64 -9.50
N ALA A 404 0.45 -16.99 -8.90
CA ALA A 404 0.73 -16.74 -7.49
C ALA A 404 1.74 -15.60 -7.35
N ILE A 405 1.51 -14.69 -6.40
CA ILE A 405 2.60 -13.89 -5.82
C ILE A 405 3.09 -14.63 -4.59
N GLU A 406 4.38 -14.93 -4.53
CA GLU A 406 5.09 -15.51 -3.39
C GLU A 406 5.92 -14.42 -2.70
N PHE A 407 5.93 -14.44 -1.37
CA PHE A 407 6.81 -13.68 -0.50
C PHE A 407 7.58 -14.67 0.39
N GLU A 408 8.91 -14.69 0.29
CA GLU A 408 9.80 -15.50 1.13
C GLU A 408 10.75 -14.58 1.91
N SER A 409 10.77 -14.68 3.24
CA SER A 409 11.75 -13.95 4.06
C SER A 409 13.18 -14.38 3.71
N ILE A 410 14.03 -13.42 3.34
CA ILE A 410 15.46 -13.65 3.05
C ILE A 410 16.36 -13.47 4.27
N GLU A 411 15.77 -13.17 5.43
CA GLU A 411 16.50 -13.13 6.68
C GLU A 411 17.00 -14.52 7.07
N ASN A 412 18.03 -14.56 7.91
CA ASN A 412 18.74 -15.79 8.26
C ASN A 412 19.48 -15.60 9.59
N TYR A 413 20.24 -16.61 10.03
CA TYR A 413 20.98 -16.55 11.28
C TYR A 413 21.87 -15.29 11.38
N ASP A 414 22.62 -14.93 10.33
CA ASP A 414 23.55 -13.79 10.37
C ASP A 414 22.84 -12.42 10.43
N THR A 415 21.57 -12.34 10.00
CA THR A 415 20.78 -11.09 10.05
C THR A 415 19.86 -10.99 11.26
N LEU A 416 19.68 -12.09 12.01
CA LEU A 416 18.78 -12.19 13.16
C LEU A 416 19.52 -12.42 14.49
N HIS A 417 20.64 -13.15 14.48
CA HIS A 417 21.32 -13.57 15.70
C HIS A 417 21.86 -12.38 16.50
N GLY A 418 21.65 -12.43 17.82
CA GLY A 418 22.00 -11.34 18.72
C GLY A 418 21.16 -10.07 18.54
N PHE A 419 20.18 -10.03 17.64
CA PHE A 419 19.21 -8.93 17.62
C PHE A 419 18.41 -8.93 18.91
N VAL A 420 18.33 -7.76 19.56
CA VAL A 420 17.51 -7.52 20.75
C VAL A 420 16.53 -6.39 20.42
N ASN A 421 15.24 -6.63 20.69
CA ASN A 421 14.21 -5.61 20.49
C ASN A 421 14.19 -4.57 21.64
N ILE A 422 13.34 -3.54 21.52
CA ILE A 422 13.18 -2.51 22.57
C ILE A 422 12.56 -3.05 23.89
N LYS A 423 12.00 -4.27 23.89
CA LYS A 423 11.52 -4.97 25.09
C LYS A 423 12.60 -5.83 25.77
N GLY A 424 13.85 -5.81 25.28
CA GLY A 424 14.94 -6.65 25.79
C GLY A 424 14.84 -8.12 25.41
N MET A 425 13.93 -8.50 24.50
CA MET A 425 13.80 -9.87 24.01
C MET A 425 14.77 -10.10 22.85
N VAL A 426 15.56 -11.17 22.95
CA VAL A 426 16.45 -11.64 21.89
C VAL A 426 15.64 -12.32 20.79
N SER A 427 16.11 -12.22 19.54
CA SER A 427 15.69 -13.02 18.40
C SER A 427 15.64 -14.52 18.73
N ASP A 428 14.69 -15.23 18.12
CA ASP A 428 14.59 -16.71 18.16
C ASP A 428 15.16 -17.37 16.89
N ASP A 429 15.87 -16.58 16.08
CA ASP A 429 16.63 -16.86 14.85
C ASP A 429 15.84 -17.57 13.73
N LYS A 430 14.51 -17.51 13.80
CA LYS A 430 13.60 -18.05 12.78
C LYS A 430 13.18 -16.95 11.80
N PRO A 431 13.62 -16.98 10.53
CA PRO A 431 13.19 -16.01 9.55
C PRO A 431 11.72 -16.20 9.17
N GLY A 432 11.02 -15.09 9.00
CA GLY A 432 9.61 -15.09 8.64
C GLY A 432 8.87 -13.83 9.01
N PHE A 433 7.60 -13.80 8.63
CA PHE A 433 6.69 -12.70 8.89
C PHE A 433 5.27 -13.24 9.06
N ASN A 434 4.37 -12.38 9.53
CA ASN A 434 2.99 -12.71 9.79
C ASN A 434 2.10 -11.77 8.96
N PRO A 435 1.64 -12.19 7.76
CA PRO A 435 0.75 -11.37 6.95
C PRO A 435 -0.63 -11.27 7.60
N TYR A 436 -1.37 -10.21 7.29
CA TYR A 436 -2.76 -10.08 7.71
C TYR A 436 -3.71 -10.80 6.74
N ARG A 437 -4.86 -11.24 7.25
CA ARG A 437 -5.98 -11.76 6.45
C ARG A 437 -6.82 -10.59 5.95
N LYS A 438 -7.42 -10.70 4.76
CA LYS A 438 -8.47 -9.78 4.34
C LYS A 438 -9.64 -9.81 5.34
N VAL A 439 -10.31 -8.66 5.48
CA VAL A 439 -11.39 -8.45 6.45
C VAL A 439 -12.73 -8.55 5.71
N PRO A 440 -13.62 -9.52 6.03
CA PRO A 440 -14.94 -9.62 5.42
C PRO A 440 -15.70 -8.28 5.49
N PRO A 441 -16.40 -7.85 4.43
CA PRO A 441 -16.72 -8.57 3.20
C PRO A 441 -15.65 -8.51 2.08
N ASP A 442 -14.40 -8.13 2.36
CA ASP A 442 -13.32 -8.16 1.36
C ASP A 442 -12.84 -9.59 1.09
N ASP A 443 -13.57 -10.35 0.28
CA ASP A 443 -13.17 -11.67 -0.23
C ASP A 443 -12.44 -11.61 -1.59
N TYR A 444 -11.82 -12.70 -2.06
CA TYR A 444 -11.35 -12.81 -3.44
C TYR A 444 -11.56 -14.21 -4.05
N LYS A 445 -12.80 -14.48 -4.49
CA LYS A 445 -13.26 -15.80 -4.99
C LYS A 445 -12.48 -16.42 -6.17
N ARG A 446 -11.58 -15.69 -6.82
CA ARG A 446 -10.71 -16.19 -7.91
C ARG A 446 -9.33 -16.66 -7.43
N GLY A 447 -9.01 -16.42 -6.15
CA GLY A 447 -7.73 -16.71 -5.52
C GLY A 447 -7.79 -17.79 -4.43
N THR A 448 -6.73 -17.83 -3.63
CA THR A 448 -6.49 -18.73 -2.49
C THR A 448 -5.13 -18.34 -1.91
N ALA A 449 -5.05 -18.14 -0.58
CA ALA A 449 -3.77 -18.04 0.12
C ALA A 449 -3.15 -19.42 0.43
N TYR A 450 -1.82 -19.47 0.48
CA TYR A 450 -1.03 -20.66 0.82
C TYR A 450 0.05 -20.29 1.84
N ARG A 451 0.09 -21.02 2.95
CA ARG A 451 1.17 -20.96 3.95
C ARG A 451 2.30 -21.91 3.52
N LYS A 452 3.58 -21.55 3.74
CA LYS A 452 4.77 -22.27 3.23
C LYS A 452 4.77 -22.48 1.71
N CYS A 453 3.92 -21.77 0.98
CA CYS A 453 3.60 -22.00 -0.43
C CYS A 453 3.08 -23.42 -0.76
N THR A 454 2.60 -24.18 0.24
CA THR A 454 2.00 -25.53 0.08
C THR A 454 0.62 -25.62 0.70
N ASP A 455 0.43 -25.04 1.88
CA ASP A 455 -0.69 -25.33 2.77
C ASP A 455 -1.84 -24.38 2.44
N LYS A 456 -2.81 -24.84 1.64
CA LYS A 456 -3.98 -24.05 1.24
C LYS A 456 -4.77 -23.55 2.46
N GLN A 457 -5.09 -22.27 2.49
CA GLN A 457 -5.91 -21.62 3.51
C GLN A 457 -7.36 -21.40 3.06
N ALA A 458 -8.24 -21.16 4.03
CA ALA A 458 -9.65 -20.81 3.85
C ALA A 458 -9.91 -19.28 3.83
N PHE A 459 -8.85 -18.48 3.73
CA PHE A 459 -8.88 -17.02 3.69
C PHE A 459 -7.93 -16.51 2.60
N ASP A 460 -8.04 -15.21 2.30
CA ASP A 460 -7.18 -14.48 1.37
C ASP A 460 -6.24 -13.52 2.13
N LEU A 461 -5.03 -13.27 1.61
CA LEU A 461 -4.05 -12.37 2.23
C LEU A 461 -4.42 -10.89 2.00
N ASP A 462 -4.23 -10.06 3.02
CA ASP A 462 -4.48 -8.63 2.95
C ASP A 462 -3.41 -7.91 2.13
N MET A 463 -3.66 -7.82 0.82
CA MET A 463 -2.68 -7.43 -0.19
C MET A 463 -3.36 -6.60 -1.29
N GLN A 464 -2.56 -5.85 -2.03
CA GLN A 464 -2.95 -5.19 -3.27
C GLN A 464 -1.96 -5.56 -4.38
N ILE A 465 -2.48 -5.93 -5.54
CA ILE A 465 -1.71 -6.21 -6.76
C ILE A 465 -2.05 -5.11 -7.78
N VAL A 466 -1.04 -4.59 -8.47
CA VAL A 466 -1.17 -3.56 -9.51
C VAL A 466 -0.48 -4.06 -10.78
N GLU A 467 -1.13 -3.93 -11.92
CA GLU A 467 -0.67 -4.38 -13.24
C GLU A 467 -0.69 -3.22 -14.25
N TYR A 468 0.08 -3.34 -15.33
CA TYR A 468 -0.04 -2.50 -16.52
C TYR A 468 -1.14 -3.04 -17.45
N ARG A 469 -2.08 -2.20 -17.92
CA ARG A 469 -3.15 -2.64 -18.84
C ARG A 469 -2.62 -3.16 -20.18
N SER A 470 -1.60 -2.50 -20.71
CA SER A 470 -0.94 -2.83 -21.96
C SER A 470 0.53 -3.18 -21.72
N ASP A 471 1.16 -3.79 -22.71
CA ASP A 471 2.62 -3.78 -22.83
C ASP A 471 3.00 -2.29 -22.94
N ALA A 472 3.73 -1.75 -21.97
CA ALA A 472 4.00 -0.31 -21.93
C ALA A 472 5.11 0.04 -22.93
N LYS A 473 4.69 0.27 -24.18
CA LYS A 473 5.51 0.93 -25.20
C LYS A 473 5.61 2.41 -24.84
N HIS A 474 6.67 2.75 -24.12
CA HIS A 474 7.19 4.10 -23.95
C HIS A 474 8.30 4.33 -24.98
#